data_AF-A0A238JTF9-F1
#
_entry.id   AF-A0A238JTF9-F1
#
_cell.length_a   1.000
_cell.length_b   1.000
_cell.length_c   1.000
_cell.angle_alpha   90.00
_cell.angle_beta   90.00
_cell.angle_gamma   90.00
#
_symmetry.space_group_name_H-M   'P 1'
#
loop_
_entity.id
_entity.type
_entity.pdbx_description
1 polymer ?
#
loop_
_entity_poly.entity_id
_entity_poly.type
_entity_poly.pdbx_seq_one_letter_code
_entity_poly.pdbx_strand_id
1 'polypeptide(L)'
;MTRGVAEKSKAEGPVDFDAFLLLIGKLNYSWTNTESLLIHLIAGLSGMDKEIATVVFLTLNTTRARIDMVERLSKLNRVDSVERERVLELTGRIQKQSALRNRYNHCIYAFDTEGENPRSILMRIADRKDKLMMGQVNDLDAAAAEAVEAAIAELRSINRDIWITVNEFNYPD
;
A
#
# COMPACT_ATOMS: atom_id res chain seq x y z
N MET A 1 -7.32 -13.37 50.81
CA MET A 1 -6.35 -13.62 49.73
C MET A 1 -7.05 -14.50 48.71
N THR A 2 -7.75 -13.90 47.74
CA THR A 2 -8.35 -14.65 46.62
C THR A 2 -8.35 -13.71 45.42
N ARG A 3 -7.35 -13.90 44.55
CA ARG A 3 -7.16 -13.20 43.28
C ARG A 3 -8.34 -13.53 42.37
N GLY A 4 -9.23 -12.56 42.15
CA GLY A 4 -10.12 -12.58 40.98
C GLY A 4 -9.26 -12.39 39.73
N VAL A 5 -9.18 -13.44 38.92
CA VAL A 5 -8.49 -13.45 37.64
C VAL A 5 -9.18 -12.46 36.71
N ALA A 6 -8.41 -11.54 36.15
CA ALA A 6 -8.86 -10.61 35.13
C ALA A 6 -9.35 -11.38 33.90
N GLU A 7 -10.62 -11.22 33.57
CA GLU A 7 -11.20 -11.65 32.31
C GLU A 7 -10.62 -10.76 31.20
N LYS A 8 -9.66 -11.31 30.44
CA LYS A 8 -9.20 -10.72 29.18
C LYS A 8 -10.28 -10.91 28.12
N SER A 9 -10.86 -9.79 27.69
CA SER A 9 -11.23 -9.43 26.31
C SER A 9 -11.46 -10.60 25.34
N LYS A 10 -12.73 -10.93 25.09
CA LYS A 10 -13.15 -11.67 23.90
C LYS A 10 -13.71 -10.67 22.89
N ALA A 11 -12.81 -10.09 22.09
CA ALA A 11 -13.21 -9.44 20.85
C ALA A 11 -13.09 -10.47 19.71
N GLU A 12 -14.00 -10.34 18.74
CA GLU A 12 -13.86 -10.79 17.34
C GLU A 12 -14.31 -12.22 17.00
N GLY A 13 -15.52 -12.30 16.43
CA GLY A 13 -15.93 -13.41 15.56
C GLY A 13 -15.27 -13.32 14.17
N PRO A 14 -15.38 -14.36 13.34
CA PRO A 14 -14.75 -14.41 12.02
C PRO A 14 -15.22 -13.25 11.14
N VAL A 15 -14.28 -12.62 10.41
CA VAL A 15 -14.61 -11.61 9.40
C VAL A 15 -15.29 -12.28 8.22
N ASP A 16 -16.39 -11.69 7.75
CA ASP A 16 -17.03 -12.08 6.50
C ASP A 16 -16.01 -11.97 5.35
N PHE A 17 -15.73 -13.11 4.70
CA PHE A 17 -14.73 -13.19 3.64
C PHE A 17 -15.04 -12.29 2.46
N ASP A 18 -16.31 -12.21 2.07
CA ASP A 18 -16.69 -11.40 0.92
C ASP A 18 -16.49 -9.91 1.23
N ALA A 19 -16.79 -9.51 2.47
CA ALA A 19 -16.47 -8.17 2.96
C ALA A 19 -14.94 -7.92 2.97
N PHE A 20 -14.14 -8.90 3.37
CA PHE A 20 -12.68 -8.80 3.34
C PHE A 20 -12.14 -8.70 1.91
N LEU A 21 -12.63 -9.51 0.96
CA LEU A 21 -12.27 -9.43 -0.46
C LEU A 21 -12.63 -8.06 -1.04
N LEU A 22 -13.78 -7.49 -0.68
CA LEU A 22 -14.15 -6.15 -1.06
C LEU A 22 -13.17 -5.10 -0.52
N LEU A 23 -12.69 -5.25 0.72
CA LEU A 23 -11.64 -4.38 1.29
C LEU A 23 -10.33 -4.49 0.49
N ILE A 24 -9.88 -5.69 0.12
CA ILE A 24 -8.69 -5.88 -0.72
C ILE A 24 -8.88 -5.23 -2.10
N GLY A 25 -10.07 -5.34 -2.70
CA GLY A 25 -10.43 -4.64 -3.94
C GLY A 25 -10.31 -3.12 -3.79
N LYS A 26 -10.85 -2.55 -2.71
CA LYS A 26 -10.73 -1.11 -2.39
C LYS A 26 -9.28 -0.68 -2.15
N LEU A 27 -8.47 -1.52 -1.50
CA LEU A 27 -7.04 -1.28 -1.29
C LEU A 27 -6.30 -1.19 -2.63
N ASN A 28 -6.54 -2.13 -3.53
CA ASN A 28 -5.95 -2.14 -4.87
C ASN A 28 -6.35 -0.92 -5.70
N TYR A 29 -7.64 -0.58 -5.71
CA TYR A 29 -8.12 0.62 -6.38
C TYR A 29 -7.46 1.90 -5.84
N SER A 30 -7.43 2.04 -4.50
CA SER A 30 -6.85 3.22 -3.85
C SER A 30 -5.35 3.32 -4.13
N TRP A 31 -4.65 2.19 -4.18
CA TRP A 31 -3.25 2.12 -4.55
C TRP A 31 -3.03 2.58 -5.99
N THR A 32 -3.71 1.97 -6.97
CA THR A 32 -3.54 2.31 -8.39
C THR A 32 -3.86 3.77 -8.68
N ASN A 33 -4.92 4.32 -8.07
CA ASN A 33 -5.23 5.75 -8.21
C ASN A 33 -4.13 6.65 -7.65
N THR A 34 -3.59 6.31 -6.48
CA THR A 34 -2.50 7.08 -5.85
C THR A 34 -1.21 6.98 -6.66
N GLU A 35 -0.89 5.79 -7.17
CA GLU A 35 0.29 5.57 -8.01
C GLU A 35 0.22 6.35 -9.32
N SER A 36 -0.96 6.43 -9.96
CA SER A 36 -1.14 7.20 -11.19
C SER A 36 -0.81 8.69 -11.03
N LEU A 37 -0.96 9.25 -9.83
CA LEU A 37 -0.62 10.65 -9.58
C LEU A 37 0.90 10.93 -9.62
N LEU A 38 1.75 9.91 -9.58
CA LEU A 38 3.18 10.09 -9.79
C LEU A 38 3.50 10.67 -11.18
N ILE A 39 2.57 10.56 -12.15
CA ILE A 39 2.69 11.23 -13.46
C ILE A 39 2.88 12.75 -13.28
N HIS A 40 2.09 13.38 -12.41
CA HIS A 40 2.16 14.83 -12.17
C HIS A 40 3.48 15.22 -11.49
N LEU A 41 3.94 14.41 -10.54
CA LEU A 41 5.24 14.62 -9.89
C LEU A 41 6.40 14.46 -10.88
N ILE A 42 6.34 13.47 -11.78
CA ILE A 42 7.32 13.31 -12.86
C ILE A 42 7.28 14.53 -13.77
N ALA A 43 6.10 14.97 -14.21
CA ALA A 43 5.93 16.12 -15.09
C ALA A 43 6.56 17.39 -14.49
N GLY A 44 6.14 17.75 -13.27
CA GLY A 44 6.62 18.93 -12.57
C GLY A 44 8.12 18.92 -12.31
N LEU A 45 8.63 17.86 -11.69
CA LEU A 45 10.05 17.77 -11.32
C LEU A 45 11.00 17.65 -12.53
N SER A 46 10.50 17.16 -13.67
CA SER A 46 11.29 17.06 -14.91
C SER A 46 11.15 18.29 -15.81
N GLY A 47 10.07 19.05 -15.71
CA GLY A 47 9.70 20.12 -16.64
C GLY A 47 9.06 19.60 -17.93
N MET A 48 8.55 18.36 -17.90
CA MET A 48 7.79 17.77 -19.01
C MET A 48 6.33 18.24 -18.95
N ASP A 49 5.66 18.27 -20.10
CA ASP A 49 4.21 18.25 -20.11
C ASP A 49 3.68 16.88 -19.65
N LYS A 50 2.37 16.82 -19.41
CA LYS A 50 1.70 15.61 -18.93
C LYS A 50 1.74 14.45 -19.94
N GLU A 51 1.72 14.73 -21.24
CA GLU A 51 1.73 13.69 -22.26
C GLU A 51 3.08 12.96 -22.26
N ILE A 52 4.19 13.70 -22.26
CA ILE A 52 5.54 13.15 -22.18
C ILE A 52 5.73 12.41 -20.85
N ALA A 53 5.30 12.99 -19.74
CA ALA A 53 5.38 12.34 -18.42
C ALA A 53 4.57 11.04 -18.38
N THR A 54 3.42 10.98 -19.06
CA THR A 54 2.62 9.76 -19.20
C THR A 54 3.38 8.66 -19.95
N VAL A 55 4.05 9.00 -21.06
CA VAL A 55 4.91 8.04 -21.80
C VAL A 55 6.02 7.51 -20.91
N VAL A 56 6.70 8.38 -20.15
CA VAL A 56 7.73 7.97 -19.19
C VAL A 56 7.15 7.04 -18.12
N PHE A 57 6.00 7.40 -17.53
CA PHE A 57 5.34 6.60 -16.50
C PHE A 57 4.94 5.21 -16.99
N LEU A 58 4.44 5.10 -18.23
CA LEU A 58 4.10 3.83 -18.87
C LEU A 58 5.34 2.99 -19.19
N THR A 59 6.49 3.63 -19.42
CA THR A 59 7.77 2.95 -19.66
C THR A 59 8.37 2.36 -18.37
N LEU A 60 8.12 3.01 -17.22
CA LEU A 60 8.55 2.53 -15.92
C LEU A 60 7.63 1.40 -15.45
N ASN A 61 8.02 0.16 -15.72
CA ASN A 61 7.20 -1.05 -15.54
C ASN A 61 6.94 -1.48 -14.09
N THR A 62 7.47 -0.76 -13.10
CA THR A 62 7.25 -1.08 -11.69
C THR A 62 6.97 0.18 -10.88
N THR A 63 6.14 0.07 -9.85
CA THR A 63 5.90 1.17 -8.91
C THR A 63 7.18 1.66 -8.26
N ARG A 64 8.11 0.75 -7.94
CA ARG A 64 9.42 1.12 -7.39
C ARG A 64 10.20 2.01 -8.36
N ALA A 65 10.27 1.66 -9.64
CA ALA A 65 10.99 2.48 -10.63
C ALA A 65 10.34 3.87 -10.79
N ARG A 66 9.00 3.96 -10.74
CA ARG A 66 8.27 5.24 -10.76
C ARG A 66 8.58 6.11 -9.55
N ILE A 67 8.57 5.51 -8.35
CA ILE A 67 8.91 6.21 -7.12
C ILE A 67 10.39 6.64 -7.13
N ASP A 68 11.31 5.74 -7.48
CA ASP A 68 12.74 6.04 -7.56
C ASP A 68 13.01 7.19 -8.54
N MET A 69 12.29 7.26 -9.66
CA MET A 69 12.37 8.38 -10.61
C MET A 69 11.98 9.70 -9.94
N VAL A 70 10.81 9.75 -9.29
CA VAL A 70 10.33 10.94 -8.57
C VAL A 70 11.32 11.36 -7.48
N GLU A 71 11.80 10.42 -6.66
CA GLU A 71 12.77 10.73 -5.61
C GLU A 71 14.09 11.24 -6.17
N ARG A 72 14.60 10.67 -7.26
CA ARG A 72 15.85 11.12 -7.90
C ARG A 72 15.68 12.51 -8.53
N LEU A 73 14.56 12.77 -9.20
CA LEU A 73 14.26 14.07 -9.76
C LEU A 73 14.18 15.15 -8.66
N SER A 74 13.53 14.85 -7.53
CA SER A 74 13.42 15.76 -6.38
C SER A 74 14.76 16.12 -5.73
N LYS A 75 15.80 15.31 -5.94
CA LYS A 75 17.14 15.51 -5.36
C LYS A 75 18.07 16.33 -6.27
N LEU A 76 17.62 16.74 -7.46
CA LEU A 76 18.41 17.60 -8.34
C LEU A 76 18.61 18.99 -7.72
N ASN A 77 19.77 19.61 -7.96
CA ASN A 77 20.14 20.92 -7.37
C ASN A 77 19.16 22.07 -7.70
N ARG A 78 18.35 21.92 -8.76
CA ARG A 78 17.36 22.92 -9.18
C ARG A 78 16.06 22.89 -8.37
N VAL A 79 15.82 21.83 -7.60
CA VAL A 79 14.60 21.63 -6.81
C VAL A 79 14.80 22.27 -5.45
N ASP A 80 13.84 23.09 -5.02
CA ASP A 80 13.91 23.74 -3.71
C ASP A 80 13.86 22.72 -2.57
N SER A 81 14.50 23.05 -1.44
CA SER A 81 14.52 22.19 -0.26
C SER A 81 13.13 21.79 0.26
N VAL A 82 12.16 22.71 0.23
CA VAL A 82 10.79 22.49 0.70
C VAL A 82 10.05 21.53 -0.23
N GLU A 83 10.19 21.74 -1.54
CA GLU A 83 9.61 20.86 -2.58
C GLU A 83 10.19 19.45 -2.47
N ARG A 84 11.52 19.34 -2.35
CA ARG A 84 12.21 18.06 -2.16
C ARG A 84 11.72 17.33 -0.92
N GLU A 85 11.67 17.99 0.23
CA GLU A 85 11.23 17.36 1.48
C GLU A 85 9.79 16.85 1.38
N ARG A 86 8.90 17.65 0.79
CA ARG A 86 7.50 17.25 0.58
C ARG A 86 7.37 16.03 -0.32
N VAL A 87 8.09 16.01 -1.44
CA VAL A 87 8.06 14.87 -2.38
C VAL A 87 8.59 13.60 -1.71
N LEU A 88 9.71 13.68 -1.00
CA LEU A 88 10.30 12.52 -0.32
C LEU A 88 9.42 11.99 0.82
N GLU A 89 8.73 12.87 1.53
CA GLU A 89 7.74 12.47 2.52
C GLU A 89 6.60 11.68 1.88
N LEU A 90 6.02 12.18 0.79
CA LEU A 90 4.91 11.54 0.08
C LEU A 90 5.32 10.17 -0.49
N THR A 91 6.46 10.08 -1.17
CA THR A 91 6.92 8.80 -1.73
C THR A 91 7.22 7.78 -0.64
N GLY A 92 7.82 8.22 0.48
CA GLY A 92 8.06 7.37 1.64
C GLY A 92 6.75 6.84 2.26
N ARG A 93 5.69 7.65 2.31
CA ARG A 93 4.36 7.23 2.76
C ARG A 93 3.73 6.20 1.82
N ILE A 94 3.83 6.39 0.50
CA ILE A 94 3.35 5.40 -0.51
C ILE A 94 4.08 4.06 -0.32
N GLN A 95 5.41 4.08 -0.24
CA GLN A 95 6.22 2.87 -0.11
C GLN A 95 5.84 2.03 1.11
N LYS A 96 5.51 2.68 2.24
CA LYS A 96 5.06 1.99 3.47
C LYS A 96 3.77 1.19 3.26
N GLN A 97 2.86 1.64 2.39
CA GLN A 97 1.62 0.92 2.10
C GLN A 97 1.81 -0.28 1.16
N SER A 98 2.93 -0.34 0.42
CA SER A 98 3.20 -1.43 -0.53
C SER A 98 3.25 -2.82 0.11
N ALA A 99 3.78 -2.91 1.34
CA ALA A 99 3.97 -4.18 2.02
C ALA A 99 2.64 -4.86 2.34
N LEU A 100 1.65 -4.08 2.82
CA LEU A 100 0.32 -4.60 3.14
C LEU A 100 -0.43 -5.03 1.87
N ARG A 101 -0.39 -4.19 0.83
CA ARG A 101 -0.97 -4.52 -0.48
C ARG A 101 -0.35 -5.80 -1.04
N ASN A 102 0.96 -5.93 -1.01
CA ASN A 102 1.64 -7.11 -1.56
C ASN A 102 1.34 -8.36 -0.73
N ARG A 103 1.21 -8.25 0.59
CA ARG A 103 0.85 -9.36 1.48
C ARG A 103 -0.47 -10.01 1.06
N TYR A 104 -1.52 -9.23 0.87
CA TYR A 104 -2.86 -9.77 0.59
C TYR A 104 -3.12 -10.07 -0.89
N ASN A 105 -2.36 -9.49 -1.82
CA ASN A 105 -2.44 -9.86 -3.24
C ASN A 105 -1.62 -11.11 -3.60
N HIS A 106 -0.69 -11.51 -2.74
CA HIS A 106 0.20 -12.65 -2.97
C HIS A 106 0.08 -13.73 -1.87
N CYS A 107 -1.03 -13.76 -1.12
CA CYS A 107 -1.36 -14.83 -0.19
C CYS A 107 -2.29 -15.87 -0.83
N ILE A 108 -2.41 -17.04 -0.17
CA ILE A 108 -3.40 -18.04 -0.51
C ILE A 108 -4.53 -17.95 0.52
N TYR A 109 -5.76 -17.85 0.03
CA TYR A 109 -6.95 -17.95 0.87
C TYR A 109 -7.32 -19.43 0.97
N ALA A 110 -7.43 -19.94 2.19
CA ALA A 110 -7.80 -21.33 2.44
C ALA A 110 -9.10 -21.39 3.25
N PHE A 111 -9.88 -22.43 3.00
CA PHE A 111 -11.16 -22.66 3.66
C PHE A 111 -11.05 -23.97 4.44
N ASP A 112 -11.75 -24.06 5.57
CA ASP A 112 -11.91 -25.34 6.25
C ASP A 112 -12.75 -26.31 5.39
N THR A 113 -12.75 -27.59 5.76
CA THR A 113 -13.46 -28.65 5.02
C THR A 113 -14.99 -28.47 4.98
N GLU A 114 -15.54 -27.55 5.77
CA GLU A 114 -16.97 -27.23 5.79
C GLU A 114 -17.29 -25.92 5.05
N GLY A 115 -16.26 -25.15 4.65
CA GLY A 115 -16.40 -23.91 3.89
C GLY A 115 -16.84 -22.69 4.72
N GLU A 116 -16.96 -22.83 6.05
CA GLU A 116 -17.58 -21.80 6.90
C GLU A 116 -16.59 -20.79 7.47
N ASN A 117 -15.31 -21.16 7.69
CA ASN A 117 -14.32 -20.23 8.24
C ASN A 117 -13.17 -19.97 7.25
N PRO A 118 -13.13 -18.80 6.61
CA PRO A 118 -12.06 -18.40 5.72
C PRO A 118 -10.82 -18.09 6.56
N ARG A 119 -9.70 -18.76 6.28
CA ARG A 119 -8.39 -18.46 6.86
C ARG A 119 -7.46 -17.97 5.76
N SER A 120 -6.68 -16.92 6.02
CA SER A 120 -5.56 -16.62 5.13
C SER A 120 -4.39 -17.52 5.49
N ILE A 121 -4.02 -18.43 4.59
CA ILE A 121 -2.71 -19.08 4.69
C ILE A 121 -1.75 -18.18 3.95
N LEU A 122 -1.01 -17.37 4.70
CA LEU A 122 0.11 -16.61 4.18
C LEU A 122 1.25 -17.59 3.81
N MET A 123 1.10 -18.24 2.66
CA MET A 123 2.10 -19.09 2.04
C MET A 123 3.29 -18.24 1.58
N ARG A 124 4.16 -17.87 2.51
CA ARG A 124 5.56 -17.68 2.13
C ARG A 124 6.16 -19.07 2.03
N ILE A 125 6.09 -19.68 0.84
CA ILE A 125 7.05 -20.75 0.50
C ILE A 125 8.42 -20.09 0.58
N ALA A 126 9.04 -20.14 1.76
CA ALA A 126 10.41 -19.71 1.95
C ALA A 126 11.27 -20.87 1.46
N ASP A 127 11.68 -20.80 0.20
CA ASP A 127 12.71 -21.70 -0.31
C ASP A 127 14.02 -21.42 0.43
N ARG A 128 14.29 -22.20 1.46
CA ARG A 128 15.62 -22.32 2.08
C ARG A 128 16.11 -23.71 1.74
N LYS A 129 17.39 -23.79 1.36
CA LYS A 129 18.10 -24.93 0.75
C LYS A 129 17.65 -26.34 1.14
N ASP A 130 17.16 -26.56 2.37
CA ASP A 130 16.92 -27.90 2.90
C ASP A 130 15.50 -28.18 3.46
N LYS A 131 14.55 -27.20 3.48
CA LYS A 131 13.18 -27.43 4.00
C LYS A 131 12.10 -26.53 3.38
N LEU A 132 11.02 -27.15 2.87
CA LEU A 132 9.74 -26.51 2.58
C LEU A 132 8.99 -26.23 3.89
N MET A 133 9.03 -24.99 4.37
CA MET A 133 8.21 -24.58 5.51
C MET A 133 6.84 -24.13 5.01
N MET A 134 5.76 -24.70 5.54
CA MET A 134 4.42 -24.13 5.38
C MET A 134 4.42 -22.71 5.96
N GLY A 135 3.91 -21.75 5.19
CA GLY A 135 3.93 -20.33 5.54
C GLY A 135 3.18 -20.02 6.83
N GLN A 136 3.41 -18.81 7.36
CA GLN A 136 2.73 -18.33 8.56
C GLN A 136 1.22 -18.23 8.30
N VAL A 137 0.42 -19.00 9.03
CA VAL A 137 -1.05 -18.85 9.01
C VAL A 137 -1.36 -17.61 9.85
N ASN A 138 -2.02 -16.62 9.24
CA ASN A 138 -2.56 -15.47 9.96
C ASN A 138 -4.08 -15.54 9.82
N ASP A 139 -4.77 -15.45 10.95
CA ASP A 139 -6.23 -15.42 10.93
C ASP A 139 -6.70 -14.14 10.23
N LEU A 140 -7.79 -14.26 9.46
CA LEU A 140 -8.51 -13.11 8.93
C LEU A 140 -9.48 -12.66 10.03
N ASP A 141 -8.94 -11.88 10.95
CA ASP A 141 -9.64 -11.32 12.09
C ASP A 141 -9.98 -9.83 11.86
N ALA A 142 -10.68 -9.20 12.80
CA ALA A 142 -11.07 -7.81 12.60
C ALA A 142 -9.85 -6.90 12.62
N ALA A 143 -8.79 -7.24 13.36
CA ALA A 143 -7.51 -6.52 13.31
C ALA A 143 -6.89 -6.49 11.89
N ALA A 144 -6.97 -7.59 11.14
CA ALA A 144 -6.55 -7.63 9.74
C ALA A 144 -7.40 -6.72 8.85
N ALA A 145 -8.72 -6.71 9.04
CA ALA A 145 -9.63 -5.82 8.32
C ALA A 145 -9.36 -4.34 8.64
N GLU A 146 -9.20 -3.99 9.91
CA GLU A 146 -8.85 -2.65 10.38
C GLU A 146 -7.52 -2.16 9.79
N ALA A 147 -6.52 -3.04 9.70
CA ALA A 147 -5.24 -2.69 9.07
C ALA A 147 -5.41 -2.34 7.58
N VAL A 148 -6.26 -3.07 6.85
CA VAL A 148 -6.57 -2.76 5.44
C VAL A 148 -7.34 -1.45 5.32
N GLU A 149 -8.32 -1.20 6.18
CA GLU A 149 -9.07 0.04 6.21
C GLU A 149 -8.18 1.25 6.51
N ALA A 150 -7.27 1.13 7.47
CA ALA A 150 -6.29 2.17 7.80
C ALA A 150 -5.37 2.46 6.59
N ALA A 151 -4.91 1.43 5.89
CA ALA A 151 -4.10 1.61 4.68
C ALA A 151 -4.88 2.29 3.54
N ILE A 152 -6.16 1.96 3.36
CA ILE A 152 -7.03 2.64 2.39
C ILE A 152 -7.20 4.12 2.76
N ALA A 153 -7.45 4.41 4.04
CA ALA A 153 -7.57 5.79 4.52
C ALA A 153 -6.27 6.58 4.31
N GLU A 154 -5.13 5.97 4.58
CA GLU A 154 -3.82 6.60 4.35
C GLU A 154 -3.55 6.82 2.86
N LEU A 155 -3.87 5.87 1.98
CA LEU A 155 -3.74 6.07 0.53
C LEU A 155 -4.62 7.22 0.02
N ARG A 156 -5.86 7.35 0.51
CA ARG A 156 -6.72 8.51 0.20
C ARG A 156 -6.12 9.81 0.71
N SER A 157 -5.50 9.78 1.88
CA SER A 157 -4.81 10.93 2.46
C SER A 157 -3.63 11.35 1.57
N ILE A 158 -2.76 10.41 1.23
CA ILE A 158 -1.63 10.64 0.32
C ILE A 158 -2.11 11.17 -1.04
N ASN A 159 -3.16 10.59 -1.61
CA ASN A 159 -3.70 11.02 -2.90
C ASN A 159 -4.08 12.52 -2.89
N ARG A 160 -4.81 12.96 -1.87
CA ARG A 160 -5.16 14.37 -1.68
C ARG A 160 -3.93 15.23 -1.46
N ASP A 161 -2.97 14.77 -0.66
CA ASP A 161 -1.76 15.52 -0.35
C ASP A 161 -0.85 15.67 -1.59
N ILE A 162 -0.87 14.70 -2.51
CA ILE A 162 -0.24 14.82 -3.84
C ILE A 162 -0.93 15.92 -4.65
N TRP A 163 -2.26 15.95 -4.73
CA TRP A 163 -2.96 17.02 -5.45
C TRP A 163 -2.67 18.42 -4.89
N ILE A 164 -2.62 18.55 -3.55
CA ILE A 164 -2.20 19.80 -2.90
C ILE A 164 -0.79 20.18 -3.35
N THR A 165 0.15 19.23 -3.34
CA THR A 165 1.54 19.43 -3.77
C THR A 165 1.64 19.85 -5.23
N VAL A 166 0.87 19.20 -6.11
CA VAL A 166 0.81 19.50 -7.55
C VAL A 166 0.31 20.93 -7.77
N ASN A 167 -0.71 21.36 -7.03
CA ASN A 167 -1.23 22.72 -7.10
C ASN A 167 -0.24 23.76 -6.53
N GLU A 168 0.31 23.51 -5.34
CA GLU A 168 1.23 24.43 -4.65
C GLU A 168 2.51 24.69 -5.46
N PHE A 169 3.05 23.66 -6.12
CA PHE A 169 4.25 23.77 -6.95
C PHE A 169 3.97 24.01 -8.44
N ASN A 170 2.71 24.23 -8.83
CA ASN A 170 2.27 24.47 -10.22
C ASN A 170 2.73 23.38 -11.20
N TYR A 171 2.63 22.12 -10.79
CA TYR A 171 2.91 20.99 -11.65
C TYR A 171 1.77 20.78 -12.67
N PRO A 172 2.04 20.15 -13.83
CA PRO A 172 0.99 19.86 -14.81
C PRO A 172 -0.08 18.86 -14.30
N ASP A 173 -1.35 19.27 -14.36
CA ASP A 173 -2.56 18.52 -13.94
C ASP A 173 -3.18 17.60 -15.01
#